data_AF-A0A438JQL6-F1
#
_entry.id   AF-A0A438JQL6-F1
#
_cell.length_a   1.000
_cell.length_b   1.000
_cell.length_c   1.000
_cell.angle_alpha   90.00
_cell.angle_beta   90.00
_cell.angle_gamma   90.00
#
_symmetry.space_group_name_H-M   'P 1'
#
loop_
_entity.id
_entity.type
_entity.pdbx_description
1 polymer ?
#
loop_
_entity_poly.entity_id
_entity_poly.type
_entity_poly.pdbx_seq_one_letter_code
_entity_poly.pdbx_strand_id
1 'polypeptide(L)'
;MGFGKATSSSKAMKIIDTEKKISVLIVEDDPLIQKIHKVMMTKFGTEVQVVANGKEVVDLYRSGASFDLILMDFEMPIMDGFEATKELRSMGVTSMIVGVTSRSQDSEIQAFMKSGLNACYVKPLNAEKVTAVLNELKNN
;
A
#
# COMPACT_ATOMS: atom_id res chain seq x y z
N MET A 1 -27.98 -31.90 50.53
CA MET A 1 -28.54 -32.37 49.25
C MET A 1 -29.16 -31.18 48.51
N GLY A 2 -28.80 -30.97 47.24
CA GLY A 2 -29.76 -30.52 46.23
C GLY A 2 -29.71 -29.08 45.67
N PHE A 3 -29.00 -28.95 44.55
CA PHE A 3 -29.34 -28.20 43.32
C PHE A 3 -29.50 -26.67 43.32
N GLY A 4 -28.64 -26.04 42.51
CA GLY A 4 -28.72 -24.64 42.14
C GLY A 4 -29.76 -24.30 41.07
N LYS A 5 -29.92 -23.00 40.84
CA LYS A 5 -30.40 -22.42 39.59
C LYS A 5 -29.54 -21.21 39.26
N ALA A 6 -28.98 -21.24 38.06
CA ALA A 6 -28.41 -20.10 37.37
C ALA A 6 -29.53 -19.40 36.58
N THR A 7 -29.54 -18.06 36.60
CA THR A 7 -30.12 -17.16 35.58
C THR A 7 -29.50 -15.77 35.86
N SER A 8 -28.58 -15.22 35.07
CA SER A 8 -28.63 -14.69 33.69
C SER A 8 -28.55 -13.16 33.71
N SER A 9 -27.94 -12.60 32.66
CA SER A 9 -27.75 -11.17 32.32
C SER A 9 -26.61 -10.47 33.08
N SER A 10 -25.56 -9.94 32.44
CA SER A 10 -25.36 -9.57 31.04
C SER A 10 -23.87 -9.67 30.70
N LYS A 11 -23.50 -10.58 29.79
CA LYS A 11 -22.16 -10.58 29.19
C LYS A 11 -22.14 -9.40 28.23
N ALA A 12 -21.38 -8.35 28.54
CA ALA A 12 -21.14 -7.25 27.62
C ALA A 12 -20.68 -7.83 26.28
N MET A 13 -21.48 -7.58 25.25
CA MET A 13 -21.10 -7.83 23.85
C MET A 13 -19.85 -6.99 23.61
N LYS A 14 -18.71 -7.66 23.39
CA LYS A 14 -17.47 -6.98 23.04
C LYS A 14 -17.73 -6.28 21.71
N ILE A 15 -17.72 -4.95 21.72
CA ILE A 15 -17.74 -4.14 20.49
C ILE A 15 -16.58 -4.67 19.65
N ILE A 16 -16.89 -5.28 18.52
CA ILE A 16 -15.89 -5.66 17.53
C ILE A 16 -15.35 -4.34 16.99
N ASP A 17 -14.16 -3.99 17.43
CA ASP A 17 -13.40 -2.87 16.88
C ASP A 17 -13.01 -3.26 15.45
N THR A 18 -13.87 -2.94 14.49
CA THR A 18 -13.60 -3.15 13.06
C THR A 18 -12.72 -2.02 12.56
N GLU A 19 -11.51 -1.92 13.09
CA GLU A 19 -10.47 -1.05 12.56
C GLU A 19 -10.30 -1.37 11.06
N LYS A 20 -10.63 -0.41 10.19
CA LYS A 20 -10.53 -0.55 8.73
C LYS A 20 -9.06 -0.85 8.40
N LYS A 21 -8.80 -1.99 7.75
CA LYS A 21 -7.45 -2.30 7.27
C LYS A 21 -7.05 -1.32 6.18
N ILE A 22 -5.79 -0.90 6.22
CA ILE A 22 -5.16 -0.09 5.16
C ILE A 22 -5.09 -0.95 3.89
N SER A 23 -5.65 -0.47 2.79
CA SER A 23 -5.55 -1.11 1.48
C SER A 23 -4.30 -0.62 0.74
N VAL A 24 -3.49 -1.57 0.27
CA VAL A 24 -2.20 -1.34 -0.39
C VAL A 24 -2.22 -1.97 -1.76
N LEU A 25 -1.87 -1.18 -2.78
CA LEU A 25 -1.61 -1.67 -4.13
C LEU A 25 -0.09 -1.69 -4.37
N ILE A 26 0.45 -2.84 -4.72
CA ILE A 26 1.86 -2.98 -5.14
C ILE A 26 1.89 -3.03 -6.67
N VAL A 27 2.68 -2.16 -7.29
CA VAL A 27 2.88 -2.07 -8.74
C VAL A 27 4.35 -2.42 -9.02
N GLU A 28 4.59 -3.65 -9.46
CA GLU A 28 5.92 -4.26 -9.54
C GLU A 28 5.88 -5.38 -10.58
N ASP A 29 6.84 -5.45 -11.50
CA ASP A 29 6.85 -6.48 -12.56
C ASP A 29 7.59 -7.77 -12.14
N ASP A 30 8.53 -7.71 -11.21
CA ASP A 30 9.25 -8.87 -10.69
C ASP A 30 8.40 -9.68 -9.69
N PRO A 31 8.01 -10.94 -10.00
CA PRO A 31 7.15 -11.74 -9.12
C PRO A 31 7.77 -12.08 -7.75
N LEU A 32 9.11 -12.13 -7.65
CA LEU A 32 9.80 -12.34 -6.38
C LEU A 32 9.69 -11.10 -5.51
N ILE A 33 9.90 -9.91 -6.07
CA ILE A 33 9.76 -8.64 -5.34
C ILE A 33 8.30 -8.43 -4.91
N GLN A 34 7.33 -8.69 -5.80
CA GLN A 34 5.90 -8.70 -5.47
C GLN A 34 5.63 -9.56 -4.22
N LYS A 35 6.15 -10.79 -4.20
CA LYS A 35 5.95 -11.72 -3.06
C LYS A 35 6.59 -11.19 -1.78
N ILE A 36 7.80 -10.63 -1.85
CA ILE A 36 8.51 -10.08 -0.69
C ILE A 36 7.73 -8.91 -0.10
N HIS A 37 7.37 -7.91 -0.91
CA HIS A 37 6.65 -6.73 -0.43
C HIS A 37 5.24 -7.09 0.04
N LYS A 38 4.54 -8.00 -0.63
CA LYS A 38 3.22 -8.49 -0.20
C LYS A 38 3.29 -9.15 1.17
N VAL A 39 4.26 -10.04 1.39
CA VAL A 39 4.47 -10.68 2.70
C VAL A 39 4.81 -9.64 3.76
N MET A 40 5.66 -8.65 3.43
CA MET A 40 6.03 -7.58 4.36
C MET A 40 4.81 -6.77 4.78
N MET A 41 4.04 -6.25 3.82
CA MET A 41 2.86 -5.42 4.08
C MET A 41 1.76 -6.18 4.83
N THR A 42 1.49 -7.43 4.44
CA THR A 42 0.50 -8.28 5.13
C THR A 42 0.86 -8.51 6.61
N LYS A 43 2.16 -8.63 6.95
CA LYS A 43 2.61 -8.75 8.35
C LYS A 43 2.31 -7.51 9.20
N PHE A 44 2.16 -6.34 8.58
CA PHE A 44 1.73 -5.11 9.24
C PHE A 44 0.19 -4.95 9.27
N GLY A 45 -0.56 -5.99 8.91
CA GLY A 45 -2.03 -6.00 9.02
C GLY A 45 -2.77 -5.31 7.87
N THR A 46 -2.08 -5.00 6.77
CA THR A 46 -2.70 -4.38 5.59
C THR A 46 -3.40 -5.41 4.69
N GLU A 47 -4.30 -4.94 3.84
CA GLU A 47 -4.86 -5.70 2.72
C GLU A 47 -4.08 -5.35 1.44
N VAL A 48 -3.62 -6.35 0.69
CA VAL A 48 -2.66 -6.15 -0.40
C VAL A 48 -3.18 -6.71 -1.72
N GLN A 49 -3.26 -5.85 -2.73
CA GLN A 49 -3.41 -6.21 -4.15
C GLN A 49 -2.10 -5.94 -4.89
N VAL A 50 -1.87 -6.66 -5.99
CA VAL A 50 -0.67 -6.53 -6.82
C VAL A 50 -1.05 -6.42 -8.29
N VAL A 51 -0.34 -5.58 -9.03
CA VAL A 51 -0.40 -5.45 -10.49
C VAL A 51 1.04 -5.36 -11.04
N ALA A 52 1.22 -5.68 -12.32
CA ALA A 52 2.55 -5.94 -12.89
C ALA A 52 3.17 -4.77 -13.68
N ASN A 53 2.43 -3.68 -13.89
CA ASN A 53 2.93 -2.52 -14.64
C ASN A 53 2.10 -1.25 -14.39
N GLY A 54 2.60 -0.11 -14.87
CA GLY A 54 1.96 1.20 -14.74
C GLY A 54 0.58 1.28 -15.40
N LYS A 55 0.37 0.60 -16.53
CA LYS A 55 -0.90 0.65 -17.25
C LYS A 55 -2.02 -0.03 -16.46
N GLU A 56 -1.72 -1.16 -15.83
CA GLU A 56 -2.69 -1.90 -15.01
C GLU A 56 -3.19 -1.07 -13.82
N VAL A 57 -2.30 -0.35 -13.11
CA VAL A 57 -2.73 0.52 -12.00
C VAL A 57 -3.58 1.69 -12.49
N VAL A 58 -3.21 2.32 -13.61
CA VAL A 58 -4.00 3.40 -14.20
C VAL A 58 -5.39 2.91 -14.60
N ASP A 59 -5.49 1.78 -15.29
CA ASP A 59 -6.77 1.20 -15.72
C ASP A 59 -7.64 0.82 -14.53
N LEU A 60 -7.02 0.31 -13.46
CA LEU A 60 -7.72 -0.04 -12.24
C LEU A 60 -8.33 1.19 -11.55
N TYR A 61 -7.62 2.31 -11.47
CA TYR A 61 -8.17 3.58 -11.00
C TYR A 61 -9.25 4.16 -11.93
N ARG A 62 -9.08 4.03 -13.26
CA ARG A 62 -10.13 4.41 -14.23
C ARG A 62 -11.41 3.60 -14.03
N SER A 63 -11.29 2.35 -13.59
CA SER A 63 -12.43 1.48 -13.29
C SER A 63 -13.13 1.80 -11.97
N GLY A 64 -12.64 2.80 -11.21
CA GLY A 64 -13.22 3.26 -9.95
C GLY A 64 -12.63 2.59 -8.69
N ALA A 65 -11.56 1.81 -8.82
CA ALA A 65 -10.85 1.30 -7.65
C ALA A 65 -10.08 2.42 -6.93
N SER A 66 -9.87 2.24 -5.62
CA SER A 66 -9.12 3.19 -4.79
C SER A 66 -8.38 2.46 -3.69
N PHE A 67 -7.17 2.91 -3.36
CA PHE A 67 -6.36 2.37 -2.27
C PHE A 67 -5.91 3.49 -1.35
N ASP A 68 -5.61 3.15 -0.09
CA ASP A 68 -5.02 4.11 0.83
C ASP A 68 -3.53 4.36 0.44
N LEU A 69 -2.81 3.31 0.03
CA LEU A 69 -1.38 3.35 -0.36
C LEU A 69 -1.11 2.63 -1.69
N ILE A 70 -0.24 3.23 -2.51
CA ILE A 70 0.37 2.60 -3.68
C ILE A 70 1.88 2.52 -3.47
N LEU A 71 2.46 1.33 -3.61
CA LEU A 71 3.89 1.13 -3.75
C LEU A 71 4.21 0.98 -5.23
N MET A 72 4.94 1.95 -5.78
CA MET A 72 5.18 2.08 -7.22
C MET A 72 6.64 1.79 -7.55
N ASP A 73 6.93 0.72 -8.29
CA ASP A 73 8.24 0.57 -8.90
C ASP A 73 8.47 1.59 -10.01
N PHE A 74 9.73 1.97 -10.23
CA PHE A 74 10.10 2.81 -11.37
C PHE A 74 10.12 1.99 -12.67
N GLU A 75 10.85 0.88 -12.72
CA GLU A 75 11.22 0.20 -13.96
C GLU A 75 10.27 -0.96 -14.24
N MET A 76 9.28 -0.75 -15.11
CA MET A 76 8.32 -1.78 -15.48
C MET A 76 8.08 -1.76 -16.99
N PRO A 77 7.69 -2.90 -17.60
CA PRO A 77 7.29 -2.94 -19.00
C PRO A 77 5.98 -2.18 -19.22
N ILE A 78 5.69 -1.85 -20.49
CA ILE A 78 4.44 -1.21 -20.97
C ILE A 78 4.30 0.25 -20.55
N MET A 79 4.36 0.55 -19.25
CA MET A 79 4.31 1.89 -18.68
C MET A 79 5.10 1.88 -17.38
N ASP A 80 6.05 2.80 -17.28
CA ASP A 80 6.94 2.92 -16.13
C ASP A 80 6.24 3.63 -14.94
N GLY A 81 6.87 3.58 -13.77
CA GLY A 81 6.32 4.20 -12.56
C GLY A 81 6.22 5.71 -12.61
N PHE A 82 7.11 6.37 -13.36
CA PHE A 82 7.11 7.82 -13.49
C PHE A 82 5.90 8.29 -14.30
N GLU A 83 5.65 7.66 -15.46
CA GLU A 83 4.49 7.90 -16.31
C GLU A 83 3.19 7.58 -15.56
N ALA A 84 3.11 6.39 -14.95
CA ALA A 84 1.94 5.97 -14.19
C ALA A 84 1.61 6.94 -13.04
N THR A 85 2.62 7.38 -12.28
CA THR A 85 2.41 8.35 -11.19
C THR A 85 1.88 9.67 -11.71
N LYS A 86 2.44 10.21 -12.80
CA LYS A 86 1.93 11.47 -13.39
C LYS A 86 0.49 11.32 -13.88
N GLU A 87 0.16 10.20 -14.50
CA GLU A 87 -1.18 9.93 -14.99
C GLU A 87 -2.19 9.82 -13.85
N LEU A 88 -1.89 9.05 -12.80
CA LEU A 88 -2.71 8.96 -11.59
C LEU A 88 -2.95 10.34 -10.96
N ARG A 89 -1.91 11.18 -10.83
CA ARG A 89 -2.06 12.54 -10.31
C ARG A 89 -2.92 13.41 -11.23
N SER A 90 -2.77 13.30 -12.54
CA SER A 90 -3.61 14.03 -13.51
C SER A 90 -5.09 13.63 -13.45
N MET A 91 -5.37 12.38 -13.05
CA MET A 91 -6.72 11.87 -12.79
C MET A 91 -7.30 12.35 -11.44
N GLY A 92 -6.52 13.08 -10.64
CA GLY A 92 -6.94 13.54 -9.31
C GLY A 92 -6.82 12.48 -8.21
N VAL A 93 -6.04 11.41 -8.43
CA VAL A 93 -5.81 10.38 -7.39
C VAL A 93 -5.03 10.98 -6.23
N THR A 94 -5.62 10.91 -5.03
CA THR A 94 -5.06 11.44 -3.78
C THR A 94 -4.43 10.38 -2.88
N SER A 95 -4.49 9.10 -3.25
CA SER A 95 -3.82 8.00 -2.55
C SER A 95 -2.35 8.34 -2.31
N MET A 96 -1.80 7.90 -1.18
CA MET A 96 -0.37 8.02 -0.95
C MET A 96 0.36 7.15 -1.98
N ILE A 97 1.31 7.72 -2.72
CA ILE A 97 2.14 6.99 -3.69
C ILE A 97 3.58 7.04 -3.20
N VAL A 98 4.12 5.87 -2.86
CA VAL A 98 5.51 5.71 -2.44
C VAL A 98 6.27 4.98 -3.54
N GLY A 99 7.30 5.65 -4.07
CA GLY A 99 8.23 5.04 -5.01
C GLY A 99 9.09 3.99 -4.32
N VAL A 100 9.24 2.82 -4.94
CA VAL A 100 10.09 1.74 -4.44
C VAL A 100 10.95 1.27 -5.59
N THR A 101 12.20 1.74 -5.69
CA THR A 101 13.01 1.60 -6.91
C THR A 101 14.34 0.88 -6.66
N SER A 102 14.90 0.24 -7.68
CA SER A 102 16.29 -0.26 -7.66
C SER A 102 17.33 0.84 -7.85
N ARG A 103 16.91 2.04 -8.28
CA ARG A 103 17.78 3.20 -8.48
C ARG A 103 18.22 3.79 -7.15
N SER A 104 19.51 4.12 -7.04
CA SER A 104 20.11 4.61 -5.79
C SER A 104 20.80 5.96 -5.94
N GLN A 105 20.91 6.49 -7.17
CA GLN A 105 21.48 7.81 -7.37
C GLN A 105 20.45 8.89 -6.99
N ASP A 106 20.89 9.89 -6.23
CA ASP A 106 20.01 10.97 -5.77
C ASP A 106 19.31 11.69 -6.92
N SER A 107 20.02 11.94 -8.03
CA SER A 107 19.45 12.57 -9.23
C SER A 107 18.27 11.78 -9.81
N GLU A 108 18.36 10.45 -9.82
CA GLU A 108 17.31 9.56 -10.31
C GLU A 108 16.12 9.50 -9.34
N ILE A 109 16.38 9.44 -8.04
CA ILE A 109 15.35 9.48 -7.00
C ILE A 109 14.61 10.82 -7.07
N GLN A 110 15.33 11.93 -7.19
CA GLN A 110 14.73 13.26 -7.34
C GLN A 110 13.94 13.41 -8.63
N ALA A 111 14.39 12.80 -9.73
CA ALA A 111 13.62 12.73 -10.97
C ALA A 111 12.31 11.97 -10.75
N PHE A 112 12.34 10.83 -10.04
CA PHE A 112 11.12 10.07 -9.75
C PHE A 112 10.17 10.84 -8.83
N MET A 113 10.67 11.47 -7.77
CA MET A 113 9.86 12.30 -6.86
C MET A 113 9.07 13.39 -7.61
N LYS A 114 9.64 13.99 -8.67
CA LYS A 114 8.97 15.00 -9.50
C LYS A 114 7.74 14.49 -10.27
N SER A 115 7.49 13.18 -10.31
CA SER A 115 6.24 12.63 -10.86
C SER A 115 5.02 12.87 -9.96
N GLY A 116 5.23 13.23 -8.69
CA GLY A 116 4.16 13.44 -7.71
C GLY A 116 4.08 12.37 -6.60
N LEU A 117 5.20 11.71 -6.30
CA LEU A 117 5.32 10.79 -5.16
C LEU A 117 5.24 11.54 -3.83
N ASN A 118 4.78 10.84 -2.80
CA ASN A 118 4.85 11.29 -1.40
C ASN A 118 6.23 11.00 -0.80
N ALA A 119 6.78 9.82 -1.08
CA ALA A 119 8.11 9.39 -0.65
C ALA A 119 8.73 8.44 -1.68
N CYS A 120 10.03 8.18 -1.57
CA CYS A 120 10.72 7.21 -2.41
C CYS A 120 11.79 6.45 -1.60
N TYR A 121 11.84 5.13 -1.75
CA TYR A 121 12.79 4.24 -1.09
C TYR A 121 13.49 3.31 -2.08
N VAL A 122 14.76 3.03 -1.82
CA VAL A 122 15.48 1.98 -2.54
C VAL A 122 15.00 0.61 -2.08
N LYS A 123 14.81 -0.31 -3.02
CA LYS A 123 14.48 -1.73 -2.79
C LYS A 123 15.61 -2.45 -2.03
N PRO A 124 15.29 -3.53 -1.29
CA PRO A 124 13.93 -3.88 -0.85
C PRO A 124 13.45 -2.93 0.27
N LEU A 125 12.13 -2.88 0.46
CA LEU A 125 11.58 -2.32 1.69
C LEU A 125 11.97 -3.19 2.89
N ASN A 126 12.25 -2.54 4.02
CA ASN A 126 12.50 -3.19 5.30
C ASN A 126 11.41 -2.76 6.31
N ALA A 127 11.40 -3.37 7.49
CA ALA A 127 10.38 -3.10 8.50
C ALA A 127 10.35 -1.61 8.95
N GLU A 128 11.51 -0.96 9.01
CA GLU A 128 11.63 0.45 9.38
C GLU A 128 10.95 1.37 8.35
N LYS A 129 11.28 1.20 7.06
CA LYS A 129 10.67 1.96 5.95
C LYS A 129 9.16 1.74 5.88
N VAL A 130 8.70 0.50 6.03
CA VAL A 130 7.25 0.21 6.04
C VAL A 130 6.56 0.89 7.22
N THR A 131 7.17 0.84 8.41
CA THR A 131 6.62 1.52 9.60
C THR A 131 6.53 3.03 9.37
N ALA A 132 7.55 3.64 8.79
CA ALA A 132 7.54 5.06 8.45
C ALA A 132 6.38 5.42 7.50
N VAL A 133 6.23 4.68 6.40
CA VAL A 133 5.15 4.89 5.42
C VAL A 133 3.77 4.75 6.06
N LEU A 134 3.54 3.70 6.85
CA LEU A 134 2.24 3.48 7.49
C LEU A 134 1.92 4.53 8.56
N ASN A 135 2.93 5.07 9.24
CA ASN A 135 2.73 6.16 10.20
C ASN A 135 2.40 7.46 9.48
N GLU A 136 3.08 7.78 8.38
CA GLU A 136 2.75 8.95 7.56
C GLU A 136 1.32 8.88 7.03
N LEU A 137 0.90 7.70 6.55
CA LEU A 137 -0.45 7.49 6.03
C LEU A 137 -1.54 7.72 7.10
N LYS A 138 -1.28 7.33 8.35
CA LYS A 138 -2.23 7.50 9.47
C LYS A 138 -2.35 8.94 9.96
N ASN A 139 -1.39 9.80 9.62
CA ASN A 139 -1.34 11.19 10.07
C ASN A 139 -1.93 12.18 9.05
N ASN A 140 -2.35 11.69 7.87
CA ASN A 140 -2.99 12.46 6.79
C ASN A 140 -4.51 12.27 6.81
#